data_AF-W2NE90-F1
#
_entry.id   AF-W2NE90-F1
#
_cell.length_a   1.000
_cell.length_b   1.000
_cell.length_c   1.000
_cell.angle_alpha   90.00
_cell.angle_beta   90.00
_cell.angle_gamma   90.00
#
_symmetry.space_group_name_H-M   'P 1'
#
loop_
_entity.id
_entity.type
_entity.pdbx_description
1 polymer ?
#
loop_
_entity_poly.entity_id
_entity_poly.type
_entity_poly.pdbx_seq_one_letter_code
_entity_poly.pdbx_strand_id
1 'polypeptide(L)'
;MSAEAKANEYLAQGEKALKKSSFFSFGSSSQRHEDASDLFEKAGNQFKIAKNWQKAAEAYERCARCQSRLNESSRAAQFYQQAAEALAKVNPMDAMVHFKTAISMLCDAGRFSNAAKLQKQIGEIYEQQDNKEEALEAYRQAADYFSGENQSSSANNMMLKVAQFSAELEKYDAALEIYESIAKTSMESNLLKFNAKNHLLNAGICALATKDMVLVQMKWEEFQDIDYTFADSREGKFLQAMNQSYEAFNADAFADAVFQFDTISKIEPWKITLLLRIKESIVGEVDVAQDLT
;
A
#
# COMPACT_ATOMS: atom_id res chain seq x y z
N MET A 1 42.80 0.53 0.22
CA MET A 1 42.00 -0.57 -0.36
C MET A 1 40.56 -0.10 -0.48
N SER A 2 40.00 -0.05 -1.70
CA SER A 2 38.62 0.41 -1.96
C SER A 2 37.61 -0.43 -1.17
N ALA A 3 36.47 0.15 -0.78
CA ALA A 3 35.38 -0.57 -0.11
C ALA A 3 34.93 -1.78 -0.95
N GLU A 4 34.89 -1.65 -2.28
CA GLU A 4 34.54 -2.76 -3.18
C GLU A 4 35.60 -3.88 -3.18
N ALA A 5 36.89 -3.54 -3.09
CA ALA A 5 37.95 -4.53 -3.02
C ALA A 5 37.89 -5.33 -1.71
N LYS A 6 37.63 -4.65 -0.58
CA LYS A 6 37.38 -5.30 0.71
C LYS A 6 36.14 -6.20 0.67
N ALA A 7 35.07 -5.73 0.01
CA ALA A 7 33.84 -6.51 -0.14
C ALA A 7 34.06 -7.81 -0.92
N ASN A 8 34.78 -7.75 -2.05
CA ASN A 8 35.14 -8.93 -2.84
C ASN A 8 36.03 -9.91 -2.06
N GLU A 9 36.94 -9.38 -1.22
CA GLU A 9 37.76 -10.22 -0.34
C GLU A 9 36.90 -10.98 0.67
N TYR A 10 35.98 -10.30 1.35
CA TYR A 10 35.05 -10.93 2.28
C TYR A 10 34.12 -11.96 1.60
N LEU A 11 33.63 -11.68 0.39
CA LEU A 11 32.87 -12.66 -0.40
C LEU A 11 33.69 -13.93 -0.67
N ALA A 12 34.93 -13.76 -1.13
CA ALA A 12 35.82 -14.89 -1.42
C ALA A 12 36.16 -15.69 -0.15
N GLN A 13 36.35 -15.03 0.98
CA GLN A 13 36.56 -15.68 2.28
C GLN A 13 35.31 -16.46 2.72
N GLY A 14 34.12 -15.89 2.59
CA GLY A 14 32.84 -16.54 2.91
C GLY A 14 32.58 -17.78 2.04
N GLU A 15 32.83 -17.70 0.73
CA GLU A 15 32.74 -18.86 -0.16
C GLU A 15 33.73 -19.97 0.20
N LYS A 16 34.96 -19.61 0.57
CA LYS A 16 35.96 -20.57 1.05
C LYS A 16 35.52 -21.22 2.36
N ALA A 17 34.91 -20.47 3.27
CA ALA A 17 34.37 -21.01 4.52
C ALA A 17 33.28 -22.06 4.26
N LEU A 18 32.38 -21.81 3.31
CA LEU A 18 31.35 -22.79 2.89
C LEU A 18 31.95 -24.03 2.21
N LYS A 19 33.00 -23.88 1.39
CA LYS A 19 33.63 -24.97 0.63
C LYS A 19 34.54 -25.87 1.47
N LYS A 20 34.90 -25.48 2.69
CA LYS A 20 35.67 -26.33 3.62
C LYS A 20 34.79 -27.50 4.09
N SER A 21 34.69 -28.58 3.29
CA SER A 21 34.11 -29.86 3.71
C SER A 21 34.62 -31.05 2.87
N SER A 22 35.53 -31.87 3.44
CA SER A 22 35.40 -33.35 3.41
C SER A 22 36.55 -34.12 4.07
N PHE A 23 37.79 -33.62 4.16
CA PHE A 23 38.92 -34.52 4.52
C PHE A 23 39.57 -34.34 5.90
N PHE A 24 39.42 -33.20 6.59
CA PHE A 24 40.20 -32.94 7.83
C PHE A 24 39.58 -32.02 8.90
N SER A 25 38.26 -31.77 8.89
CA SER A 25 37.65 -30.78 9.82
C SER A 25 36.57 -31.38 10.72
N PHE A 26 36.86 -31.40 12.01
CA PHE A 26 35.98 -31.75 13.14
C PHE A 26 35.00 -30.62 13.54
N GLY A 27 34.84 -29.57 12.71
CA GLY A 27 33.90 -28.47 12.97
C GLY A 27 32.48 -28.79 12.50
N SER A 28 31.47 -28.49 13.31
CA SER A 28 30.05 -28.72 12.99
C SER A 28 29.63 -27.95 11.73
N SER A 29 28.69 -28.50 10.95
CA SER A 29 28.18 -27.84 9.73
C SER A 29 27.59 -26.46 10.02
N SER A 30 27.02 -26.27 11.21
CA SER A 30 26.42 -25.00 11.63
C SER A 30 27.45 -23.89 11.76
N GLN A 31 28.59 -24.16 12.41
CA GLN A 31 29.63 -23.14 12.61
C GLN A 31 30.18 -22.59 11.28
N ARG A 32 30.22 -23.42 10.22
CA ARG A 32 30.66 -23.00 8.89
C ARG A 32 29.67 -22.04 8.22
N HIS A 33 28.38 -22.28 8.40
CA HIS A 33 27.34 -21.40 7.87
C HIS A 33 27.27 -20.08 8.65
N GLU A 34 27.55 -20.11 9.95
CA GLU A 34 27.63 -18.91 10.79
C GLU A 34 28.83 -18.02 10.39
N ASP A 35 30.04 -18.60 10.33
CA ASP A 35 31.25 -17.89 9.90
C ASP A 35 31.10 -17.31 8.48
N ALA A 36 30.50 -18.07 7.56
CA ALA A 36 30.24 -17.62 6.20
C ALA A 36 29.20 -16.48 6.16
N SER A 37 28.15 -16.58 6.98
CA SER A 37 27.11 -15.55 7.09
C SER A 37 27.71 -14.22 7.52
N ASP A 38 28.54 -14.20 8.57
CA ASP A 38 29.18 -12.98 9.06
C ASP A 38 30.10 -12.33 8.02
N LEU A 39 30.81 -13.15 7.24
CA LEU A 39 31.66 -12.67 6.15
C LEU A 39 30.83 -12.08 4.99
N PHE A 40 29.71 -12.71 4.63
CA PHE A 40 28.80 -12.18 3.62
C PHE A 40 28.10 -10.90 4.08
N GLU A 41 27.72 -10.79 5.35
CA GLU A 41 27.18 -9.55 5.92
C GLU A 41 28.20 -8.41 5.85
N LYS A 42 29.46 -8.67 6.23
CA LYS A 42 30.55 -7.68 6.09
C LYS A 42 30.75 -7.27 4.63
N ALA A 43 30.69 -8.22 3.70
CA ALA A 43 30.77 -7.93 2.27
C ALA A 43 29.61 -7.04 1.79
N GLY A 44 28.37 -7.39 2.12
CA GLY A 44 27.17 -6.62 1.77
C GLY A 44 27.23 -5.18 2.30
N ASN A 45 27.67 -5.01 3.54
CA ASN A 45 27.88 -3.69 4.13
C ASN A 45 28.94 -2.85 3.38
N GLN A 46 30.05 -3.47 2.97
CA GLN A 46 31.09 -2.78 2.20
C GLN A 46 30.62 -2.43 0.77
N PHE A 47 29.85 -3.31 0.10
CA PHE A 47 29.22 -2.98 -1.19
C PHE A 47 28.21 -1.84 -1.06
N LYS A 48 27.48 -1.78 0.06
CA LYS A 48 26.58 -0.67 0.38
C LYS A 48 27.32 0.67 0.49
N ILE A 49 28.47 0.69 1.16
CA ILE A 49 29.35 1.87 1.24
C ILE A 49 29.87 2.25 -0.15
N ALA A 50 30.23 1.26 -0.97
CA ALA A 50 30.64 1.48 -2.36
C ALA A 50 29.48 1.87 -3.30
N LYS A 51 28.24 1.95 -2.81
CA LYS A 51 27.00 2.18 -3.58
C LYS A 51 26.77 1.15 -4.69
N ASN A 52 27.40 -0.02 -4.60
CA ASN A 52 27.15 -1.14 -5.50
C ASN A 52 25.99 -1.98 -4.96
N TRP A 53 24.77 -1.49 -5.18
CA TRP A 53 23.55 -2.04 -4.58
C TRP A 53 23.23 -3.47 -5.04
N GLN A 54 23.53 -3.80 -6.30
CA GLN A 54 23.28 -5.13 -6.86
C GLN A 54 24.15 -6.20 -6.18
N LYS A 55 25.47 -5.96 -6.10
CA LYS A 55 26.38 -6.86 -5.38
C LYS A 55 26.11 -6.90 -3.88
N ALA A 56 25.65 -5.79 -3.29
CA ALA A 56 25.23 -5.78 -1.89
C ALA A 56 24.06 -6.74 -1.65
N ALA A 57 23.05 -6.70 -2.52
CA ALA A 57 21.90 -7.58 -2.43
C ALA A 57 22.27 -9.06 -2.61
N GLU A 58 23.12 -9.40 -3.58
CA GLU A 58 23.62 -10.75 -3.76
C GLU A 58 24.37 -11.26 -2.52
N ALA A 59 25.16 -10.40 -1.87
CA ALA A 59 25.86 -10.74 -0.63
C ALA A 59 24.88 -11.00 0.52
N TYR A 60 23.86 -10.15 0.69
CA TYR A 60 22.82 -10.35 1.71
C TYR A 60 21.95 -11.57 1.43
N GLU A 61 21.68 -11.90 0.17
CA GLU A 61 20.96 -13.11 -0.20
C GLU A 61 21.75 -14.38 0.20
N ARG A 62 23.07 -14.38 -0.04
CA ARG A 62 23.95 -15.46 0.41
C ARG A 62 23.99 -15.57 1.93
N CYS A 63 23.98 -14.44 2.63
CA CYS A 63 23.86 -14.37 4.08
C CYS A 63 22.53 -15.01 4.56
N ALA A 64 21.41 -14.59 3.97
CA ALA A 64 20.08 -15.11 4.28
C ALA A 64 20.00 -16.62 4.06
N ARG A 65 20.52 -17.13 2.93
CA ARG A 65 20.57 -18.58 2.64
C ARG A 65 21.39 -19.36 3.66
N CYS A 66 22.47 -18.79 4.20
CA CYS A 66 23.24 -19.43 5.27
C CYS A 66 22.42 -19.48 6.57
N GLN A 67 21.77 -18.38 6.95
CA GLN A 67 20.91 -18.31 8.13
C GLN A 67 19.70 -19.24 8.06
N SER A 68 19.11 -19.40 6.87
CA SER A 68 18.04 -20.39 6.66
C SER A 68 18.50 -21.83 6.93
N ARG A 69 19.76 -22.17 6.58
CA ARG A 69 20.34 -23.50 6.87
C ARG A 69 20.64 -23.71 8.35
N LEU A 70 20.77 -22.63 9.11
CA LEU A 70 20.91 -22.64 10.57
C LEU A 70 19.57 -22.72 11.30
N ASN A 71 18.45 -22.77 10.57
CA ASN A 71 17.08 -22.66 11.10
C ASN A 71 16.79 -21.31 11.81
N GLU A 72 17.57 -20.27 11.53
CA GLU A 72 17.33 -18.91 12.05
C GLU A 72 16.43 -18.10 11.10
N SER A 73 15.15 -18.51 10.98
CA SER A 73 14.20 -17.92 10.02
C SER A 73 14.06 -16.39 10.17
N SER A 74 13.97 -15.89 11.41
CA SER A 74 13.84 -14.44 11.66
C SER A 74 15.06 -13.64 11.18
N ARG A 75 16.28 -14.18 11.34
CA ARG A 75 17.51 -13.52 10.92
C ARG A 75 17.69 -13.59 9.41
N ALA A 76 17.35 -14.72 8.81
CA ALA A 76 17.29 -14.87 7.36
C ALA A 76 16.32 -13.86 6.71
N ALA A 77 15.13 -13.66 7.28
CA ALA A 77 14.16 -12.69 6.79
C ALA A 77 14.70 -11.25 6.82
N GLN A 78 15.44 -10.86 7.86
CA GLN A 78 16.09 -9.54 7.94
C GLN A 78 17.10 -9.33 6.82
N PHE A 79 17.90 -10.35 6.49
CA PHE A 79 18.85 -10.25 5.38
C PHE A 79 18.16 -10.23 4.02
N TYR A 80 17.06 -10.97 3.83
CA TYR A 80 16.24 -10.83 2.62
C TYR A 80 15.61 -9.44 2.50
N GLN A 81 15.16 -8.83 3.60
CA GLN A 81 14.71 -7.44 3.60
C GLN A 81 15.84 -6.49 3.18
N GLN A 82 17.04 -6.63 3.74
CA GLN A 82 18.19 -5.78 3.37
C GLN A 82 18.59 -5.96 1.89
N ALA A 83 18.50 -7.18 1.37
CA ALA A 83 18.71 -7.46 -0.05
C ALA A 83 17.66 -6.75 -0.92
N ALA A 84 16.38 -6.85 -0.54
CA ALA A 84 15.28 -6.20 -1.23
C ALA A 84 15.42 -4.67 -1.22
N GLU A 85 15.73 -4.06 -0.09
CA GLU A 85 15.97 -2.61 0.04
C GLU A 85 17.15 -2.13 -0.82
N ALA A 86 18.18 -2.95 -0.98
CA ALA A 86 19.30 -2.65 -1.87
C ALA A 86 18.87 -2.75 -3.35
N LEU A 87 18.17 -3.81 -3.74
CA LEU A 87 17.67 -3.98 -5.11
C LEU A 87 16.65 -2.91 -5.49
N ALA A 88 15.80 -2.47 -4.57
CA ALA A 88 14.79 -1.46 -4.83
C ALA A 88 15.40 -0.13 -5.32
N LYS A 89 16.67 0.15 -4.99
CA LYS A 89 17.41 1.33 -5.48
C LYS A 89 17.96 1.19 -6.90
N VAL A 90 18.03 -0.03 -7.42
CA VAL A 90 18.47 -0.35 -8.79
C VAL A 90 17.25 -0.59 -9.65
N ASN A 91 16.44 -1.57 -9.26
CA ASN A 91 15.22 -1.98 -9.91
C ASN A 91 14.20 -2.44 -8.85
N PRO A 92 13.12 -1.69 -8.63
CA PRO A 92 12.05 -2.04 -7.69
C PRO A 92 11.44 -3.43 -7.93
N MET A 93 11.35 -3.87 -9.19
CA MET A 93 10.71 -5.15 -9.52
C MET A 93 11.55 -6.35 -9.09
N ASP A 94 12.88 -6.26 -9.13
CA ASP A 94 13.77 -7.35 -8.71
C ASP A 94 13.70 -7.55 -7.18
N ALA A 95 13.38 -6.50 -6.42
CA ALA A 95 13.22 -6.56 -4.97
C ALA A 95 12.00 -7.41 -4.52
N MET A 96 10.99 -7.56 -5.40
CA MET A 96 9.71 -8.20 -5.08
C MET A 96 9.87 -9.66 -4.63
N VAL A 97 10.77 -10.40 -5.30
CA VAL A 97 11.04 -11.81 -4.97
C VAL A 97 11.60 -11.92 -3.55
N HIS A 98 12.51 -11.02 -3.19
CA HIS A 98 13.14 -11.00 -1.87
C HIS A 98 12.18 -10.52 -0.78
N PHE A 99 11.33 -9.52 -1.05
CA PHE A 99 10.28 -9.12 -0.11
C PHE A 99 9.29 -10.25 0.15
N LYS A 100 8.77 -10.91 -0.89
CA LYS A 100 7.85 -12.05 -0.73
C LYS A 100 8.47 -13.20 0.07
N THR A 101 9.75 -13.49 -0.17
CA THR A 101 10.49 -14.50 0.60
C THR A 101 10.60 -14.09 2.07
N ALA A 102 10.97 -12.83 2.36
CA ALA A 102 11.06 -12.32 3.73
C ALA A 102 9.70 -12.35 4.45
N ILE A 103 8.61 -11.99 3.77
CA ILE A 103 7.25 -12.03 4.30
C ILE A 103 6.85 -13.47 4.67
N SER A 104 7.06 -14.43 3.77
CA SER A 104 6.81 -15.86 4.04
C SER A 104 7.50 -16.32 5.32
N MET A 105 8.80 -16.00 5.46
CA MET A 105 9.59 -16.38 6.63
C MET A 105 9.13 -15.67 7.92
N LEU A 106 8.68 -14.41 7.82
CA LEU A 106 8.15 -13.66 8.96
C LEU A 106 6.78 -14.18 9.40
N CYS A 107 5.92 -14.57 8.46
CA CYS A 107 4.62 -15.19 8.76
C CYS A 107 4.82 -16.54 9.45
N ASP A 108 5.73 -17.39 8.95
CA ASP A 108 6.09 -18.67 9.58
C ASP A 108 6.63 -18.47 11.01
N ALA A 109 7.31 -17.34 11.26
CA ALA A 109 7.83 -16.96 12.58
C ALA A 109 6.79 -16.22 13.47
N GLY A 110 5.55 -16.04 13.00
CA GLY A 110 4.49 -15.33 13.73
C GLY A 110 4.73 -13.82 13.90
N ARG A 111 5.56 -13.19 13.06
CA ARG A 111 5.94 -11.77 13.14
C ARG A 111 5.13 -10.92 12.15
N PHE A 112 3.80 -10.94 12.26
CA PHE A 112 2.89 -10.30 11.30
C PHE A 112 3.07 -8.79 11.20
N SER A 113 3.38 -8.10 12.31
CA SER A 113 3.70 -6.67 12.29
C SER A 113 4.84 -6.27 11.34
N ASN A 114 5.86 -7.13 11.20
CA ASN A 114 6.97 -6.87 10.28
C ASN A 114 6.61 -7.27 8.85
N ALA A 115 5.89 -8.39 8.68
CA ALA A 115 5.37 -8.81 7.38
C ALA A 115 4.46 -7.74 6.76
N ALA A 116 3.59 -7.12 7.55
CA ALA A 116 2.72 -6.02 7.13
C ALA A 116 3.49 -4.82 6.56
N LYS A 117 4.61 -4.44 7.20
CA LYS A 117 5.46 -3.34 6.72
C LYS A 117 6.13 -3.66 5.38
N LEU A 118 6.59 -4.89 5.19
CA LEU A 118 7.16 -5.33 3.91
C LEU A 118 6.08 -5.44 2.83
N GLN A 119 4.89 -5.93 3.18
CA GLN A 119 3.75 -6.00 2.28
C GLN A 119 3.31 -4.61 1.82
N LYS A 120 3.34 -3.62 2.72
CA LYS A 120 3.13 -2.21 2.37
C LYS A 120 4.17 -1.73 1.34
N GLN A 121 5.45 -2.05 1.52
CA GLN A 121 6.50 -1.67 0.56
C GLN A 121 6.27 -2.31 -0.82
N ILE A 122 5.81 -3.55 -0.86
CA ILE A 122 5.37 -4.20 -2.11
C ILE A 122 4.24 -3.40 -2.77
N GLY A 123 3.24 -2.96 -2.01
CA GLY A 123 2.15 -2.11 -2.50
C GLY A 123 2.65 -0.77 -3.07
N GLU A 124 3.60 -0.12 -2.39
CA GLU A 124 4.21 1.13 -2.85
C GLU A 124 5.01 0.93 -4.16
N ILE A 125 5.65 -0.23 -4.35
CA ILE A 125 6.35 -0.56 -5.61
C ILE A 125 5.34 -0.76 -6.74
N TYR A 126 4.25 -1.48 -6.51
CA TYR A 126 3.20 -1.64 -7.51
C TYR A 126 2.52 -0.30 -7.86
N GLU A 127 2.29 0.57 -6.88
CA GLU A 127 1.78 1.94 -7.09
C GLU A 127 2.73 2.76 -7.99
N GLN A 128 4.04 2.65 -7.81
CA GLN A 128 5.02 3.33 -8.68
C GLN A 128 5.06 2.79 -10.11
N GLN A 129 4.69 1.52 -10.31
CA GLN A 129 4.62 0.88 -11.63
C GLN A 129 3.23 1.04 -12.28
N ASP A 130 2.34 1.84 -11.67
CA ASP A 130 0.93 2.03 -12.08
C ASP A 130 0.14 0.71 -12.16
N ASN A 131 0.56 -0.31 -11.40
CA ASN A 131 -0.12 -1.60 -11.36
C ASN A 131 -1.13 -1.65 -10.22
N LYS A 132 -2.30 -1.05 -10.46
CA LYS A 132 -3.31 -0.77 -9.42
C LYS A 132 -3.97 -2.03 -8.84
N GLU A 133 -4.14 -3.08 -9.64
CA GLU A 133 -4.79 -4.33 -9.17
C GLU A 133 -3.93 -5.06 -8.15
N GLU A 134 -2.64 -5.25 -8.45
CA GLU A 134 -1.69 -5.90 -7.54
C GLU A 134 -1.35 -5.00 -6.34
N ALA A 135 -1.33 -3.67 -6.53
CA ALA A 135 -1.19 -2.74 -5.41
C ALA A 135 -2.35 -2.88 -4.42
N LEU A 136 -3.60 -2.94 -4.91
CA LEU A 136 -4.80 -3.13 -4.10
C LEU A 136 -4.71 -4.40 -3.26
N GLU A 137 -4.38 -5.54 -3.88
CA GLU A 137 -4.26 -6.82 -3.18
C GLU A 137 -3.11 -6.79 -2.16
N ALA A 138 -1.99 -6.13 -2.49
CA ALA A 138 -0.88 -5.97 -1.56
C ALA A 138 -1.29 -5.15 -0.32
N TYR A 139 -1.94 -3.99 -0.50
CA TYR A 139 -2.40 -3.15 0.61
C TYR A 139 -3.48 -3.85 1.45
N ARG A 140 -4.36 -4.65 0.82
CA ARG A 140 -5.37 -5.45 1.53
C ARG A 140 -4.73 -6.47 2.46
N GLN A 141 -3.79 -7.26 1.95
CA GLN A 141 -3.04 -8.21 2.78
C GLN A 141 -2.26 -7.53 3.92
N ALA A 142 -1.70 -6.34 3.64
CA ALA A 142 -1.03 -5.55 4.68
C ALA A 142 -2.01 -5.09 5.77
N ALA A 143 -3.22 -4.67 5.40
CA ALA A 143 -4.28 -4.29 6.33
C ALA A 143 -4.70 -5.47 7.22
N ASP A 144 -4.87 -6.66 6.64
CA ASP A 144 -5.23 -7.88 7.37
C ASP A 144 -4.17 -8.24 8.43
N TYR A 145 -2.89 -8.15 8.07
CA TYR A 145 -1.79 -8.36 9.03
C TYR A 145 -1.76 -7.32 10.15
N PHE A 146 -1.97 -6.03 9.85
CA PHE A 146 -2.05 -4.98 10.88
C PHE A 146 -3.26 -5.16 11.79
N SER A 147 -4.41 -5.56 11.24
CA SER A 147 -5.63 -5.82 11.98
C SER A 147 -5.46 -6.98 12.97
N GLY A 148 -4.85 -8.08 12.53
CA GLY A 148 -4.54 -9.23 13.39
C GLY A 148 -3.62 -8.90 14.58
N GLU A 149 -2.77 -7.88 14.43
CA GLU A 149 -1.84 -7.41 15.47
C GLU A 149 -2.43 -6.27 16.33
N ASN A 150 -3.73 -6.00 16.23
CA ASN A 150 -4.43 -4.90 16.90
C ASN A 150 -3.88 -3.49 16.57
N GLN A 151 -3.26 -3.32 15.40
CA GLN A 151 -2.75 -2.04 14.91
C GLN A 151 -3.80 -1.35 14.02
N SER A 152 -4.94 -0.99 14.60
CA SER A 152 -6.11 -0.43 13.89
C SER A 152 -5.79 0.83 13.08
N SER A 153 -4.95 1.74 13.59
CA SER A 153 -4.55 2.94 12.85
C SER A 153 -3.76 2.61 11.57
N SER A 154 -2.81 1.67 11.65
CA SER A 154 -2.06 1.22 10.48
C SER A 154 -2.94 0.46 9.49
N ALA A 155 -3.84 -0.40 9.99
CA ALA A 155 -4.81 -1.11 9.16
C ALA A 155 -5.73 -0.14 8.41
N ASN A 156 -6.30 0.86 9.09
CA ASN A 156 -7.17 1.87 8.49
C ASN A 156 -6.44 2.66 7.38
N ASN A 157 -5.18 3.05 7.60
CA ASN A 157 -4.39 3.73 6.56
C ASN A 157 -4.19 2.85 5.32
N MET A 158 -4.00 1.55 5.48
CA MET A 158 -3.89 0.62 4.34
C MET A 158 -5.25 0.42 3.66
N MET A 159 -6.33 0.29 4.42
CA MET A 159 -7.68 0.18 3.87
C MET A 159 -8.11 1.44 3.11
N LEU A 160 -7.68 2.63 3.52
CA LEU A 160 -7.91 3.85 2.74
C LEU A 160 -7.25 3.79 1.36
N LYS A 161 -6.04 3.23 1.26
CA LYS A 161 -5.37 2.98 -0.02
C LYS A 161 -6.12 1.93 -0.85
N VAL A 162 -6.58 0.84 -0.22
CA VAL A 162 -7.43 -0.17 -0.89
C VAL A 162 -8.70 0.45 -1.47
N ALA A 163 -9.38 1.30 -0.70
CA ALA A 163 -10.59 2.00 -1.15
C ALA A 163 -10.29 2.96 -2.32
N GLN A 164 -9.19 3.71 -2.24
CA GLN A 164 -8.76 4.60 -3.32
C GLN A 164 -8.53 3.82 -4.63
N PHE A 165 -7.72 2.76 -4.60
CA PHE A 165 -7.46 1.95 -5.80
C PHE A 165 -8.71 1.22 -6.29
N SER A 166 -9.59 0.78 -5.38
CA SER A 166 -10.87 0.17 -5.74
C SER A 166 -11.74 1.16 -6.52
N ALA A 167 -11.81 2.40 -6.06
CA ALA A 167 -12.54 3.47 -6.72
C ALA A 167 -11.96 3.81 -8.10
N GLU A 168 -10.64 3.86 -8.24
CA GLU A 168 -9.98 4.08 -9.54
C GLU A 168 -10.22 2.94 -10.54
N LEU A 169 -10.28 1.70 -10.04
CA LEU A 169 -10.59 0.47 -10.79
C LEU A 169 -12.10 0.25 -11.01
N GLU A 170 -12.94 1.26 -10.74
CA GLU A 170 -14.40 1.23 -10.95
C GLU A 170 -15.15 0.20 -10.07
N LYS A 171 -14.51 -0.29 -9.01
CA LYS A 171 -15.13 -1.14 -7.98
C LYS A 171 -15.72 -0.26 -6.88
N TYR A 172 -16.68 0.59 -7.26
CA TYR A 172 -17.22 1.63 -6.39
C TYR A 172 -17.92 1.08 -5.14
N ASP A 173 -18.65 -0.04 -5.25
CA ASP A 173 -19.35 -0.68 -4.13
C ASP A 173 -18.37 -1.08 -3.01
N ALA A 174 -17.28 -1.75 -3.39
CA ALA A 174 -16.25 -2.16 -2.44
C ALA A 174 -15.54 -0.96 -1.81
N ALA A 175 -15.25 0.09 -2.59
CA ALA A 175 -14.64 1.32 -2.06
C ALA A 175 -15.55 2.02 -1.04
N LEU A 176 -16.84 2.07 -1.34
CA LEU A 176 -17.87 2.68 -0.50
C LEU A 176 -17.97 1.98 0.85
N GLU A 177 -18.10 0.65 0.88
CA GLU A 177 -18.16 -0.13 2.12
C GLU A 177 -16.93 0.11 3.02
N ILE A 178 -15.74 0.19 2.41
CA ILE A 178 -14.50 0.43 3.14
C ILE A 178 -14.49 1.85 3.73
N TYR A 179 -14.84 2.87 2.96
CA TYR A 179 -14.87 4.26 3.47
C TYR A 179 -15.89 4.42 4.60
N GLU A 180 -17.06 3.79 4.51
CA GLU A 180 -18.07 3.81 5.57
C GLU A 180 -17.59 3.13 6.85
N SER A 181 -16.98 1.94 6.74
CA SER A 181 -16.42 1.22 7.87
C SER A 181 -15.36 2.07 8.60
N ILE A 182 -14.48 2.73 7.84
CA ILE A 182 -13.44 3.59 8.39
C ILE A 182 -14.05 4.87 8.99
N ALA A 183 -15.10 5.45 8.38
CA ALA A 183 -15.80 6.60 8.92
C ALA A 183 -16.43 6.29 10.27
N LYS A 184 -17.14 5.15 10.39
CA LYS A 184 -17.73 4.66 11.66
C LYS A 184 -16.66 4.49 12.74
N THR A 185 -15.57 3.80 12.41
CA THR A 185 -14.44 3.61 13.34
C THR A 185 -13.76 4.93 13.72
N SER A 186 -13.71 5.89 12.79
CA SER A 186 -13.11 7.21 13.03
C SER A 186 -13.98 8.08 13.94
N MET A 187 -15.31 7.90 13.94
CA MET A 187 -16.24 8.60 14.83
C MET A 187 -16.10 8.16 16.30
N GLU A 188 -15.69 6.92 16.56
CA GLU A 188 -15.39 6.44 17.91
C GLU A 188 -14.16 7.15 18.52
N SER A 189 -13.28 7.71 17.69
CA SER A 189 -12.07 8.40 18.11
C SER A 189 -12.20 9.91 18.01
N ASN A 190 -12.16 10.58 19.18
CA ASN A 190 -12.21 12.06 19.27
C ASN A 190 -11.11 12.78 18.46
N LEU A 191 -10.01 12.11 18.15
CA LEU A 191 -8.90 12.64 17.35
C LEU A 191 -9.16 12.53 15.84
N LEU A 192 -9.89 11.49 15.41
CA LEU A 192 -10.13 11.19 13.99
C LEU A 192 -11.50 11.68 13.48
N LYS A 193 -12.39 12.15 14.38
CA LYS A 193 -13.72 12.68 14.02
C LYS A 193 -13.72 13.72 12.90
N PHE A 194 -12.66 14.54 12.79
CA PHE A 194 -12.55 15.53 11.72
C PHE A 194 -12.27 14.89 10.35
N ASN A 195 -11.60 13.74 10.33
CA ASN A 195 -11.32 12.98 9.12
C ASN A 195 -12.53 12.13 8.68
N ALA A 196 -13.41 11.77 9.62
CA ALA A 196 -14.62 10.99 9.32
C ALA A 196 -15.47 11.66 8.23
N LYS A 197 -15.62 12.99 8.25
CA LYS A 197 -16.35 13.76 7.22
C LYS A 197 -15.75 13.62 5.82
N ASN A 198 -14.41 13.59 5.73
CA ASN A 198 -13.72 13.38 4.46
C ASN A 198 -13.90 11.93 3.95
N HIS A 199 -13.93 10.95 4.86
CA HIS A 199 -14.24 9.56 4.49
C HIS A 199 -15.69 9.39 4.01
N LEU A 200 -16.65 10.03 4.67
CA LEU A 200 -18.06 10.07 4.22
C LEU A 200 -18.21 10.76 2.86
N LEU A 201 -17.49 11.86 2.62
CA LEU A 201 -17.46 12.49 1.29
C LEU A 201 -16.92 11.54 0.23
N ASN A 202 -15.83 10.82 0.51
CA ASN A 202 -15.28 9.85 -0.43
C ASN A 202 -16.26 8.72 -0.73
N ALA A 203 -16.96 8.21 0.29
CA ALA A 203 -18.04 7.23 0.11
C ALA A 203 -19.17 7.80 -0.77
N GLY A 204 -19.59 9.04 -0.54
CA GLY A 204 -20.61 9.73 -1.35
C GLY A 204 -20.19 9.95 -2.81
N ILE A 205 -18.92 10.30 -3.07
CA ILE A 205 -18.39 10.41 -4.43
C ILE A 205 -18.39 9.03 -5.11
N CYS A 206 -18.04 7.96 -4.40
CA CYS A 206 -18.12 6.60 -4.93
C CYS A 206 -19.58 6.19 -5.22
N ALA A 207 -20.52 6.53 -4.33
CA ALA A 207 -21.95 6.28 -4.53
C ALA A 207 -22.46 7.00 -5.80
N LEU A 208 -22.15 8.29 -5.97
CA LEU A 208 -22.52 9.04 -7.18
C LEU A 208 -21.91 8.43 -8.44
N ALA A 209 -20.69 7.88 -8.36
CA ALA A 209 -20.04 7.23 -9.49
C ALA A 209 -20.72 5.92 -9.93
N THR A 210 -21.53 5.27 -9.07
CA THR A 210 -22.35 4.10 -9.45
C THR A 210 -23.53 4.46 -10.36
N LYS A 211 -23.91 5.75 -10.43
CA LYS A 211 -25.09 6.27 -11.14
C LYS A 211 -26.42 5.74 -10.61
N ASP A 212 -26.45 5.15 -9.41
CA ASP A 212 -27.66 4.73 -8.73
C ASP A 212 -28.11 5.81 -7.73
N MET A 213 -29.09 6.61 -8.12
CA MET A 213 -29.63 7.69 -7.29
C MET A 213 -30.36 7.18 -6.03
N VAL A 214 -30.91 5.96 -6.09
CA VAL A 214 -31.55 5.34 -4.91
C VAL A 214 -30.47 4.99 -3.89
N LEU A 215 -29.35 4.43 -4.35
CA LEU A 215 -28.19 4.16 -3.50
C LEU A 215 -27.65 5.46 -2.88
N VAL A 216 -27.48 6.52 -3.68
CA VAL A 216 -26.98 7.82 -3.19
C VAL A 216 -27.87 8.39 -2.08
N GLN A 217 -29.20 8.37 -2.27
CA GLN A 217 -30.14 8.87 -1.27
C GLN A 217 -30.13 8.02 0.01
N MET A 218 -30.13 6.69 -0.13
CA MET A 218 -30.02 5.76 0.99
C MET A 218 -28.73 6.00 1.79
N LYS A 219 -27.59 6.15 1.10
CA LYS A 219 -26.30 6.41 1.74
C LYS A 219 -26.22 7.80 2.37
N TRP A 220 -26.87 8.80 1.79
CA TRP A 220 -26.97 10.13 2.40
C TRP A 220 -27.65 10.08 3.77
N GLU A 221 -28.74 9.31 3.92
CA GLU A 221 -29.41 9.11 5.21
C GLU A 221 -28.48 8.38 6.20
N GLU A 222 -27.82 7.30 5.77
CA GLU A 222 -26.84 6.59 6.60
C GLU A 222 -25.68 7.49 7.06
N PHE A 223 -25.21 8.42 6.22
CA PHE A 223 -24.12 9.33 6.59
C PHE A 223 -24.54 10.31 7.68
N GLN A 224 -25.80 10.75 7.69
CA GLN A 224 -26.35 11.62 8.75
C GLN A 224 -26.53 10.86 10.07
N ASP A 225 -26.86 9.57 10.00
CA ASP A 225 -26.92 8.70 11.19
C ASP A 225 -25.52 8.48 11.81
N ILE A 226 -24.47 8.40 10.97
CA ILE A 226 -23.08 8.27 11.42
C ILE A 226 -22.58 9.58 12.05
N ASP A 227 -22.81 10.72 11.40
CA ASP A 227 -22.46 12.05 11.90
C ASP A 227 -23.58 13.05 11.62
N TYR A 228 -24.35 13.38 12.65
CA TYR A 228 -25.45 14.35 12.57
C TYR A 228 -25.00 15.76 12.14
N THR A 229 -23.70 16.08 12.24
CA THR A 229 -23.13 17.36 11.79
C THR A 229 -22.60 17.33 10.36
N PHE A 230 -22.68 16.18 9.69
CA PHE A 230 -22.18 16.00 8.33
C PHE A 230 -22.91 16.89 7.33
N ALA A 231 -24.25 16.95 7.39
CA ALA A 231 -25.06 17.77 6.48
C ALA A 231 -24.68 19.26 6.52
N ASP A 232 -24.36 19.79 7.71
CA ASP A 232 -23.93 21.18 7.88
C ASP A 232 -22.45 21.42 7.56
N SER A 233 -21.68 20.36 7.40
CA SER A 233 -20.25 20.43 7.08
C SER A 233 -20.03 20.88 5.64
N ARG A 234 -18.79 21.27 5.32
CA ARG A 234 -18.42 21.68 3.96
C ARG A 234 -18.55 20.50 3.00
N GLU A 235 -18.13 19.33 3.48
CA GLU A 235 -18.20 18.05 2.79
C GLU A 235 -19.64 17.64 2.49
N GLY A 236 -20.53 17.71 3.48
CA GLY A 236 -21.95 17.40 3.28
C GLY A 236 -22.65 18.37 2.34
N LYS A 237 -22.42 19.68 2.48
CA LYS A 237 -22.96 20.69 1.56
C LYS A 237 -22.48 20.50 0.12
N PHE A 238 -21.21 20.13 -0.04
CA PHE A 238 -20.65 19.82 -1.35
C PHE A 238 -21.30 18.56 -1.96
N LEU A 239 -21.45 17.48 -1.18
CA LEU A 239 -22.12 16.27 -1.63
C LEU A 239 -23.59 16.51 -2.00
N GLN A 240 -24.31 17.32 -1.23
CA GLN A 240 -25.69 17.69 -1.51
C GLN A 240 -25.80 18.52 -2.80
N ALA A 241 -24.91 19.49 -3.01
CA ALA A 241 -24.89 20.29 -4.23
C ALA A 241 -24.59 19.42 -5.47
N MET A 242 -23.67 18.45 -5.35
CA MET A 242 -23.42 17.47 -6.41
C MET A 242 -24.66 16.62 -6.70
N ASN A 243 -25.34 16.10 -5.68
CA ASN A 243 -26.54 15.27 -5.85
C ASN A 243 -27.66 16.05 -6.55
N GLN A 244 -27.93 17.29 -6.12
CA GLN A 244 -28.93 18.17 -6.76
C GLN A 244 -28.58 18.48 -8.22
N SER A 245 -27.29 18.67 -8.52
CA SER A 245 -26.85 18.96 -9.90
C SER A 245 -26.97 17.73 -10.79
N TYR A 246 -26.76 16.54 -10.24
CA TYR A 246 -26.99 15.27 -10.92
C TYR A 246 -28.49 15.06 -11.21
N GLU A 247 -29.37 15.23 -10.22
CA GLU A 247 -30.84 15.14 -10.39
C GLU A 247 -31.39 16.14 -11.41
N ALA A 248 -30.80 17.33 -11.47
CA ALA A 248 -31.19 18.39 -12.41
C ALA A 248 -30.55 18.24 -13.81
N PHE A 249 -29.75 17.20 -14.04
CA PHE A 249 -28.95 16.99 -15.26
C PHE A 249 -28.11 18.23 -15.65
N ASN A 250 -27.60 18.96 -14.66
CA ASN A 250 -26.91 20.23 -14.87
C ASN A 250 -25.40 20.07 -14.64
N ALA A 251 -24.67 19.76 -15.71
CA ALA A 251 -23.23 19.56 -15.69
C ALA A 251 -22.43 20.85 -15.36
N ASP A 252 -22.98 22.03 -15.64
CA ASP A 252 -22.36 23.31 -15.32
C ASP A 252 -22.45 23.61 -13.82
N ALA A 253 -23.64 23.42 -13.23
CA ALA A 253 -23.83 23.54 -11.78
C ALA A 253 -22.95 22.55 -11.00
N PHE A 254 -22.79 21.32 -11.52
CA PHE A 254 -21.87 20.34 -10.94
C PHE A 254 -20.42 20.83 -10.99
N ALA A 255 -19.97 21.37 -12.13
CA ALA A 255 -18.62 21.89 -12.29
C ALA A 255 -18.35 23.11 -11.38
N ASP A 256 -19.34 23.99 -11.22
CA ASP A 256 -19.27 25.13 -10.31
C ASP A 256 -19.17 24.68 -8.85
N ALA A 257 -19.93 23.67 -8.43
CA ALA A 257 -19.84 23.10 -7.09
C ALA A 257 -18.45 22.51 -6.81
N VAL A 258 -17.89 21.76 -7.78
CA VAL A 258 -16.53 21.21 -7.69
C VAL A 258 -15.47 22.31 -7.60
N PHE A 259 -15.60 23.37 -8.42
CA PHE A 259 -14.68 24.51 -8.40
C PHE A 259 -14.73 25.25 -7.06
N GLN A 260 -15.92 25.55 -6.55
CA GLN A 260 -16.09 26.21 -5.25
C GLN A 260 -15.45 25.39 -4.12
N PHE A 261 -15.63 24.07 -4.14
CA PHE A 261 -15.00 23.21 -3.15
C PHE A 261 -13.48 23.17 -3.29
N ASP A 262 -12.92 23.02 -4.50
CA ASP A 262 -11.47 22.94 -4.73
C ASP A 262 -10.72 24.22 -4.34
N THR A 263 -11.36 25.40 -4.44
CA THR A 263 -10.75 26.67 -4.00
C THR A 263 -10.53 26.74 -2.49
N ILE A 264 -11.36 26.04 -1.72
CA ILE A 264 -11.31 26.05 -0.24
C ILE A 264 -10.59 24.80 0.28
N SER A 265 -10.79 23.65 -0.36
CA SER A 265 -10.30 22.35 0.05
C SER A 265 -9.79 21.62 -1.19
N LYS A 266 -8.46 21.63 -1.36
CA LYS A 266 -7.81 21.08 -2.55
C LYS A 266 -8.21 19.62 -2.76
N ILE A 267 -8.77 19.33 -3.92
CA ILE A 267 -9.22 17.99 -4.29
C ILE A 267 -8.02 17.17 -4.77
N GLU A 268 -7.92 15.94 -4.28
CA GLU A 268 -6.87 15.01 -4.67
C GLU A 268 -7.05 14.53 -6.13
N PRO A 269 -5.97 14.28 -6.88
CA PRO A 269 -6.05 13.94 -8.30
C PRO A 269 -7.00 12.78 -8.63
N TRP A 270 -6.99 11.72 -7.81
CA TRP A 270 -7.86 10.55 -8.03
C TRP A 270 -9.35 10.90 -7.89
N LYS A 271 -9.71 11.80 -6.97
CA LYS A 271 -11.09 12.29 -6.81
C LYS A 271 -11.51 13.12 -8.02
N ILE A 272 -10.60 13.92 -8.57
CA ILE A 272 -10.87 14.68 -9.82
C ILE A 272 -11.22 13.71 -10.94
N THR A 273 -10.51 12.60 -11.09
CA THR A 273 -10.85 11.58 -12.09
C THR A 273 -12.26 11.03 -11.92
N LEU A 274 -12.68 10.71 -10.69
CA LEU A 274 -14.05 10.27 -10.42
C LEU A 274 -15.09 11.36 -10.69
N LEU A 275 -14.83 12.60 -10.25
CA LEU A 275 -15.74 13.73 -10.46
C LEU A 275 -15.91 14.06 -11.95
N LEU A 276 -14.85 13.92 -12.75
CA LEU A 276 -14.94 14.06 -14.21
C LEU A 276 -15.82 12.96 -14.81
N ARG A 277 -15.68 11.70 -14.40
CA ARG A 277 -16.54 10.60 -14.85
C ARG A 277 -18.01 10.84 -14.50
N ILE A 278 -18.29 11.35 -13.30
CA ILE A 278 -19.66 11.71 -12.88
C ILE A 278 -20.20 12.87 -13.73
N LYS A 279 -19.38 13.89 -14.01
CA LYS A 279 -19.78 14.99 -14.89
C LYS A 279 -20.10 14.49 -16.32
N GLU A 280 -19.26 13.61 -16.86
CA GLU A 280 -19.46 13.02 -18.19
C GLU A 280 -20.75 12.19 -18.25
N SER A 281 -21.13 11.48 -17.17
CA SER A 281 -22.39 10.74 -17.16
C SER A 281 -23.62 11.66 -17.17
N ILE A 282 -23.55 12.81 -16.48
CA ILE A 282 -24.61 13.83 -16.53
C ILE A 282 -24.79 14.34 -17.98
N VAL A 283 -23.69 14.66 -18.68
CA VAL A 283 -23.75 15.15 -20.07
C VAL A 283 -24.33 14.08 -21.01
N GLY A 284 -23.90 12.83 -20.88
CA GLY A 284 -24.42 11.73 -21.69
C GLY A 284 -25.93 11.49 -21.50
N GLU A 285 -26.46 11.70 -20.31
CA GLU A 285 -27.91 11.61 -20.04
C GLU A 285 -28.69 12.78 -20.66
N VAL A 286 -28.09 13.99 -20.71
CA VAL A 286 -28.68 15.15 -21.39
C VAL A 286 -28.81 14.91 -22.90
N ASP A 287 -27.78 14.37 -23.54
CA ASP A 287 -27.79 14.10 -24.99
C ASP A 287 -28.85 13.04 -25.35
N VAL A 288 -28.96 11.96 -24.55
CA VAL A 288 -30.00 10.93 -24.75
C VAL A 288 -31.40 11.49 -24.53
N ALA A 289 -31.58 12.37 -23.54
CA ALA A 289 -32.88 13.01 -23.30
C ALA A 289 -33.31 13.94 -24.45
N GLN A 290 -32.35 14.65 -25.08
CA GLN A 290 -32.62 15.51 -26.24
C GLN A 290 -32.92 14.72 -27.52
N ASP A 291 -32.27 13.57 -27.74
CA ASP A 291 -32.53 12.70 -28.90
C ASP A 291 -33.91 12.01 -28.85
N LEU A 292 -34.54 11.94 -27.67
CA LEU A 292 -35.86 11.32 -27.46
C LEU A 292 -37.03 12.32 -27.50
N THR A 293 -36.77 13.62 -27.61
CA THR A 293 -37.77 14.71 -27.65
C THR A 293 -37.85 15.38 -29.02
#